data_AF-C0NUV3-F1
#
_entry.id   AF-C0NUV3-F1
#
_cell.length_a   1.000
_cell.length_b   1.000
_cell.length_c   1.000
_cell.angle_alpha   90.00
_cell.angle_beta   90.00
_cell.angle_gamma   90.00
#
_symmetry.space_group_name_H-M   'P 1'
#
loop_
_entity.id
_entity.type
_entity.pdbx_description
1 polymer ?
#
loop_
_entity_poly.entity_id
_entity_poly.type
_entity_poly.pdbx_seq_one_letter_code
_entity_poly.pdbx_strand_id
1 'polypeptide(L)'
;MPLTFCPNCSNALTISRADPSPRYPLGVNRFECRTCPYQYILDRTYYERTEMKRKEVSDVLGGKDEWKNADSQGTQCPAEGCDGDRAYFYQLQIRSADEPMTTFFKCTTCGARWREN
;
A
#
# COMPACT_ATOMS: atom_id res chain seq x y z
N MET A 1 -5.88 7.77 19.06
CA MET A 1 -7.16 7.74 19.78
C MET A 1 -8.21 7.93 18.71
N PRO A 2 -9.35 7.20 18.70
CA PRO A 2 -10.39 7.50 17.72
C PRO A 2 -10.75 8.97 17.87
N LEU A 3 -10.91 9.66 16.73
CA LEU A 3 -11.26 11.07 16.72
C LEU A 3 -12.47 11.29 17.64
N THR A 4 -12.31 12.08 18.70
CA THR A 4 -13.42 12.37 19.62
C THR A 4 -14.25 13.50 19.02
N PHE A 5 -15.56 13.28 19.00
CA PHE A 5 -16.52 14.27 18.49
C PHE A 5 -17.27 14.89 19.65
N CYS A 6 -17.60 16.16 19.51
CA CYS A 6 -18.42 16.86 20.48
C CYS A 6 -19.85 16.30 20.46
N PRO A 7 -20.48 16.05 21.62
CA PRO A 7 -21.86 15.56 21.66
C PRO A 7 -22.89 16.56 21.14
N ASN A 8 -22.57 17.86 21.13
CA ASN A 8 -23.53 18.92 20.80
C ASN A 8 -23.39 19.43 19.35
N CYS A 9 -22.15 19.61 18.87
CA CYS A 9 -21.85 20.14 17.53
C CYS A 9 -21.49 19.02 16.51
N SER A 10 -21.34 17.76 16.96
CA SER A 10 -20.76 16.63 16.19
C SER A 10 -19.43 16.94 15.50
N ASN A 11 -18.77 18.04 15.89
CA ASN A 11 -17.53 18.49 15.32
C ASN A 11 -16.35 17.80 16.02
N ALA A 12 -15.23 17.67 15.32
CA ALA A 12 -14.03 17.07 15.88
C ALA A 12 -13.50 17.93 17.03
N LEU A 13 -13.27 17.31 18.19
CA LEU A 13 -12.69 17.98 19.35
C LEU A 13 -11.19 18.19 19.12
N THR A 14 -10.73 19.39 19.45
CA THR A 14 -9.32 19.77 19.39
C THR A 14 -8.72 19.80 20.79
N ILE A 15 -7.41 19.56 20.91
CA ILE A 15 -6.70 19.61 22.20
C ILE A 15 -6.16 21.02 22.41
N SER A 16 -6.53 21.65 23.52
CA SER A 16 -6.00 22.94 23.97
C SER A 16 -5.62 22.86 25.45
N ARG A 17 -4.89 23.85 26.00
CA ARG A 17 -4.57 23.89 27.43
C ARG A 17 -5.70 24.59 28.20
N ALA A 18 -6.26 23.91 29.20
CA ALA A 18 -7.13 24.48 30.22
C ALA A 18 -6.45 25.62 30.97
N ASP A 19 -7.25 26.61 31.37
CA ASP A 19 -6.79 27.65 32.27
C ASP A 19 -6.34 27.03 33.60
N PRO A 20 -5.37 27.65 34.30
CA PRO A 20 -4.96 27.23 35.63
C PRO A 20 -6.17 27.17 36.56
N SER A 21 -6.40 26.00 37.14
CA SER A 21 -7.42 25.83 38.19
C SER A 21 -6.72 25.58 39.53
N PRO A 22 -7.39 25.78 40.68
CA PRO A 22 -6.81 25.44 41.98
C PRO A 22 -6.33 24.00 42.10
N ARG A 23 -6.97 23.07 41.36
CA ARG A 23 -6.57 21.66 41.28
C ARG A 23 -5.36 21.43 40.37
N TYR A 24 -5.20 22.25 39.33
CA TYR A 24 -4.17 22.13 38.31
C TYR A 24 -3.49 23.48 38.05
N PRO A 25 -2.52 23.91 38.88
CA PRO A 25 -1.90 25.23 38.79
C PRO A 25 -1.05 25.43 37.53
N LEU A 26 -0.50 24.35 36.95
CA LEU A 26 0.27 24.42 35.70
C LEU A 26 -0.61 24.36 34.43
N GLY A 27 -1.93 24.18 34.58
CA GLY A 27 -2.83 23.88 33.48
C GLY A 27 -2.75 22.42 33.05
N VAL A 28 -3.87 21.90 32.57
CA VAL A 28 -4.01 20.53 32.03
C VAL A 28 -4.55 20.60 30.61
N ASN A 29 -4.33 19.57 29.80
CA ASN A 29 -4.93 19.54 28.48
C ASN A 29 -6.46 19.36 28.59
N ARG A 30 -7.22 20.00 27.71
CA ARG A 30 -8.67 19.85 27.56
C ARG A 30 -9.01 19.55 26.10
N PHE A 31 -10.13 18.85 25.89
CA PHE A 31 -10.84 18.85 24.62
C PHE A 31 -11.76 20.05 24.52
N GLU A 32 -11.75 20.71 23.38
CA GLU A 32 -12.57 21.89 23.08
C GLU A 32 -13.19 21.74 21.67
N CYS A 33 -14.50 22.04 21.53
CA CYS A 33 -15.12 22.21 20.21
C CYS A 33 -14.83 23.63 19.72
N ARG A 34 -14.36 23.77 18.47
CA ARG A 34 -14.14 25.10 17.86
C ARG A 34 -15.43 25.84 17.50
N THR A 35 -16.57 25.16 17.56
CA THR A 35 -17.87 25.69 17.13
C THR A 35 -18.83 25.91 18.30
N CYS A 36 -18.63 25.23 19.43
CA CYS A 36 -19.51 25.37 20.60
C CYS A 36 -18.66 25.42 21.88
N PRO A 37 -19.16 26.02 22.98
CA PRO A 37 -18.41 26.21 24.22
C PRO A 37 -18.20 24.92 25.03
N TYR A 38 -18.33 23.75 24.40
CA TYR A 38 -18.09 22.46 25.03
C TYR A 38 -16.59 22.31 25.33
N GLN A 39 -16.29 22.08 26.60
CA GLN A 39 -14.95 21.75 27.08
C GLN A 39 -14.98 20.49 27.96
N TYR A 40 -13.94 19.67 27.85
CA TYR A 40 -13.76 18.49 28.68
C TYR A 40 -12.30 18.35 29.10
N ILE A 41 -12.03 18.32 30.41
CA ILE A 41 -10.67 18.28 30.97
C ILE A 41 -10.10 16.85 30.87
N LEU A 42 -8.83 16.72 30.49
CA LEU A 42 -8.13 15.44 30.37
C LEU A 42 -7.37 15.12 31.66
N ASP A 43 -7.96 14.25 32.48
CA ASP A 43 -7.35 13.80 33.74
C ASP A 43 -6.36 12.63 33.59
N ARG A 44 -6.32 12.00 32.40
CA ARG A 44 -5.52 10.79 32.14
C ARG A 44 -4.80 10.86 30.79
N THR A 45 -3.74 10.08 30.66
CA THR A 45 -3.02 9.92 29.40
C THR A 45 -3.83 9.08 28.42
N TYR A 46 -4.04 9.60 27.22
CA TYR A 46 -4.69 8.88 26.14
C TYR A 46 -3.65 8.47 25.08
N TYR A 47 -3.66 7.19 24.72
CA TYR A 47 -2.85 6.66 23.61
C TYR A 47 -3.70 5.69 22.79
N GLU A 48 -3.41 5.61 21.50
CA GLU A 48 -3.89 4.53 20.64
C GLU A 48 -2.69 3.98 19.89
N ARG A 49 -2.61 2.67 19.83
CA ARG A 49 -1.65 1.97 18.98
C ARG A 49 -2.45 1.22 17.94
N THR A 50 -2.19 1.53 16.68
CA THR A 50 -2.70 0.76 15.55
C THR A 50 -1.52 0.03 14.95
N GLU A 51 -1.54 -1.30 15.00
CA GLU A 51 -0.53 -2.11 14.34
C GLU A 51 -0.87 -2.19 12.85
N MET A 52 -0.06 -1.53 12.04
CA MET A 52 -0.19 -1.60 10.59
C MET A 52 0.37 -2.92 10.10
N LYS A 53 -0.50 -3.79 9.58
CA LYS A 53 -0.05 -4.98 8.86
C LYS A 53 0.68 -4.52 7.61
N ARG A 54 1.92 -4.98 7.45
CA ARG A 54 2.67 -4.80 6.21
C ARG A 54 1.87 -5.43 5.08
N LYS A 55 1.54 -4.65 4.05
CA LYS A 55 0.95 -5.19 2.82
C LYS A 55 1.90 -6.26 2.29
N GLU A 56 1.38 -7.43 1.99
CA GLU A 56 2.13 -8.45 1.29
C GLU A 56 2.56 -7.86 -0.06
N VAL A 57 3.86 -7.94 -0.35
CA VAL A 57 4.37 -7.51 -1.64
C VAL A 57 3.82 -8.50 -2.65
N SER A 58 2.80 -8.09 -3.39
CA SER A 58 2.37 -8.83 -4.57
C SER A 58 3.55 -8.88 -5.53
N ASP A 59 3.84 -10.07 -6.07
CA ASP A 59 4.83 -10.21 -7.14
C ASP A 59 4.36 -9.39 -8.33
N VAL A 60 4.96 -8.21 -8.51
CA VAL A 60 4.61 -7.26 -9.58
C VAL A 60 4.88 -7.85 -10.98
N LEU A 61 5.69 -8.92 -11.05
CA LEU A 61 6.14 -9.58 -12.27
C LEU A 61 5.92 -11.11 -12.26
N GLY A 62 4.93 -11.57 -11.49
CA GLY A 62 4.32 -12.87 -11.73
C GLY A 62 4.76 -14.05 -10.90
N GLY A 63 3.85 -14.45 -10.01
CA GLY A 63 3.86 -15.72 -9.29
C GLY A 63 3.65 -16.93 -10.21
N LYS A 64 3.43 -18.10 -9.61
CA LYS A 64 3.33 -19.39 -10.33
C LYS A 64 2.21 -19.44 -11.38
N ASP A 65 1.18 -18.61 -11.25
CA ASP A 65 -0.06 -18.75 -12.02
C ASP A 65 -0.22 -17.81 -13.23
N GLU A 66 0.61 -16.77 -13.40
CA GLU A 66 0.40 -15.79 -14.49
C GLU A 66 0.54 -16.39 -15.90
N TRP A 67 1.44 -17.35 -16.07
CA TRP A 67 1.69 -17.96 -17.38
C TRP A 67 0.63 -18.98 -17.82
N LYS A 68 -0.40 -19.25 -16.99
CA LYS A 68 -1.46 -20.21 -17.34
C LYS A 68 -2.38 -19.70 -18.45
N ASN A 69 -2.61 -18.39 -18.49
CA ASN A 69 -3.50 -17.75 -19.47
C ASN A 69 -2.73 -16.92 -20.50
N ALA A 70 -1.39 -16.97 -20.47
CA ALA A 70 -0.57 -16.25 -21.43
C ALA A 70 -0.69 -16.90 -22.80
N ASP A 71 -0.69 -16.08 -23.85
CA ASP A 71 -0.63 -16.58 -25.22
C ASP A 71 0.71 -17.28 -25.48
N SER A 72 0.67 -18.32 -26.30
CA SER A 72 1.86 -19.07 -26.72
C SER A 72 2.21 -18.75 -28.16
N GLN A 73 3.49 -18.57 -28.44
CA GLN A 73 4.02 -18.45 -29.80
C GLN A 73 5.05 -19.54 -30.09
N GLY A 74 5.24 -19.85 -31.38
CA GLY A 74 6.31 -20.71 -31.86
C GLY A 74 7.63 -19.96 -31.80
N THR A 75 8.52 -20.33 -30.88
CA THR A 75 9.86 -19.76 -30.78
C THR A 75 10.79 -20.80 -30.18
N GLN A 76 11.99 -20.89 -30.72
CA GLN A 76 13.02 -21.78 -30.20
C GLN A 76 13.51 -21.28 -28.85
N CYS A 77 13.61 -22.19 -27.88
CA CYS A 77 14.18 -21.88 -26.59
C CYS A 77 15.70 -21.63 -26.71
N PRO A 78 16.24 -20.51 -26.20
CA PRO A 78 17.68 -20.24 -26.21
C PRO A 78 18.45 -21.00 -25.13
N ALA A 79 17.78 -21.79 -24.29
CA ALA A 79 18.43 -22.51 -23.20
C ALA A 79 19.17 -23.75 -23.75
N GLU A 80 20.44 -23.86 -23.38
CA GLU A 80 21.27 -25.03 -23.69
C GLU A 80 20.60 -26.32 -23.20
N GLY A 81 20.37 -27.26 -24.13
CA GLY A 81 19.75 -28.55 -23.84
C GLY A 81 18.22 -28.57 -23.87
N CYS A 82 17.55 -27.53 -24.38
CA CYS A 82 16.10 -27.52 -24.55
C CYS A 82 15.69 -27.33 -26.03
N ASP A 83 15.10 -28.37 -26.61
CA ASP A 83 14.50 -28.33 -27.96
C ASP A 83 13.01 -27.88 -27.93
N GLY A 84 12.67 -26.97 -27.01
CA GLY A 84 11.32 -26.43 -26.91
C GLY A 84 11.05 -25.43 -28.03
N ASP A 85 10.01 -25.70 -28.84
CA ASP A 85 9.58 -24.83 -29.95
C ASP A 85 8.42 -23.89 -29.59
N ARG A 86 7.96 -23.90 -28.33
CA ARG A 86 6.88 -23.05 -27.85
C ARG A 86 7.27 -22.30 -26.58
N ALA A 87 6.93 -21.03 -26.55
CA ALA A 87 7.06 -20.20 -25.37
C ALA A 87 5.77 -19.39 -25.16
N TYR A 88 5.41 -19.21 -23.90
CA TYR A 88 4.46 -18.17 -23.54
C TYR A 88 5.11 -16.81 -23.67
N PHE A 89 4.34 -15.80 -24.04
CA PHE A 89 4.85 -14.44 -24.16
C PHE A 89 3.90 -13.39 -23.58
N TYR A 90 4.49 -12.28 -23.16
CA TYR A 90 3.76 -11.03 -22.89
C TYR A 90 4.64 -9.83 -23.23
N GLN A 91 4.01 -8.71 -23.57
CA GLN A 91 4.71 -7.47 -23.90
C GLN A 91 4.50 -6.45 -22.78
N LEU A 92 5.59 -5.85 -22.32
CA LEU A 92 5.55 -4.78 -21.31
C LEU A 92 6.38 -3.60 -21.78
N GLN A 93 5.78 -2.41 -21.66
CA GLN A 93 6.48 -1.14 -21.81
C GLN A 93 7.20 -0.82 -20.49
N ILE A 94 8.52 -1.00 -20.45
CA ILE A 94 9.33 -0.73 -19.24
C ILE A 94 10.05 0.62 -19.36
N ARG A 95 10.18 1.14 -20.58
CA ARG A 95 10.97 2.33 -20.91
C ARG A 95 10.08 3.43 -21.48
N SER A 96 10.69 4.57 -21.81
CA SER A 96 10.03 5.75 -22.39
C SER A 96 9.07 5.37 -23.52
N ALA A 97 8.00 6.14 -23.71
CA ALA A 97 6.98 5.84 -24.73
C ALA A 97 7.51 5.80 -26.17
N ASP A 98 8.68 6.42 -26.42
CA ASP A 98 9.36 6.42 -27.72
C ASP A 98 10.16 5.13 -27.99
N GLU A 99 10.43 4.30 -26.98
CA GLU A 99 11.13 3.02 -27.15
C GLU A 99 10.12 1.87 -27.38
N PRO A 100 10.43 0.88 -28.23
CA PRO A 100 9.54 -0.25 -28.47
C PRO A 100 9.30 -1.10 -27.21
N MET A 101 8.13 -1.74 -27.15
CA MET A 101 7.76 -2.65 -26.06
C MET A 101 8.74 -3.82 -25.95
N THR A 102 9.10 -4.20 -24.73
CA THR A 102 9.95 -5.36 -24.49
C THR A 102 9.09 -6.62 -24.39
N THR A 103 9.41 -7.64 -25.17
CA THR A 103 8.70 -8.92 -25.12
C THR A 103 9.40 -9.87 -24.17
N PHE A 104 8.66 -10.46 -23.24
CA PHE A 104 9.16 -11.48 -22.31
C PHE A 104 8.65 -12.84 -22.74
N PHE A 105 9.56 -13.80 -22.76
CA PHE A 105 9.28 -15.19 -23.11
C PHE A 105 9.53 -16.11 -21.94
N LYS A 106 8.71 -17.17 -21.86
CA LYS A 106 8.96 -18.31 -20.99
C LYS A 106 8.71 -19.60 -21.76
N CYS A 107 9.75 -20.41 -21.89
CA CYS A 107 9.65 -21.71 -22.55
C CYS A 107 8.60 -22.58 -21.83
N THR A 108 7.75 -23.25 -22.61
CA THR A 108 6.74 -24.18 -22.06
C THR A 108 7.38 -25.44 -21.48
N THR A 109 8.56 -25.82 -21.98
CA THR A 109 9.22 -27.10 -21.67
C THR A 109 10.17 -26.98 -20.48
N CYS A 110 11.14 -26.06 -20.52
CA CYS A 110 12.14 -25.90 -19.45
C CYS A 110 11.81 -24.78 -18.45
N GLY A 111 10.85 -23.90 -18.77
CA GLY A 111 10.52 -22.74 -17.94
C GLY A 111 11.58 -21.63 -17.93
N ALA A 112 12.62 -21.73 -18.76
CA ALA A 112 13.61 -20.67 -18.94
C ALA A 112 12.91 -19.39 -19.42
N ARG A 113 13.30 -18.26 -18.83
CA ARG A 113 12.77 -16.94 -19.17
C ARG A 113 13.84 -16.14 -19.90
N TRP A 114 13.48 -15.52 -21.01
CA TRP A 114 14.34 -14.57 -21.71
C TRP A 114 13.51 -13.37 -22.15
N ARG A 115 14.20 -12.31 -22.57
CA ARG A 115 13.60 -11.10 -23.08
C ARG A 115 14.11 -10.85 -24.49
N GLU A 116 13.26 -10.30 -25.33
CA GLU A 116 13.60 -9.90 -26.69
C GLU A 116 13.13 -8.46 -26.89
N ASN A 117 14.13 -7.60 -27.15
CA ASN A 117 14.03 -6.23 -27.65
C ASN A 117 15.42 -5.80 -28.12
#